data_AF-J1IYA3-F1
#
_entry.id   AF-J1IYA3-F1
#
_cell.length_a   1.000
_cell.length_b   1.000
_cell.length_c   1.000
_cell.angle_alpha   90.00
_cell.angle_beta   90.00
_cell.angle_gamma   90.00
#
_symmetry.space_group_name_H-M   'P 1'
#
loop_
_entity.id
_entity.type
_entity.pdbx_description
1 polymer ?
#
loop_
_entity_poly.entity_id
_entity_poly.type
_entity_poly.pdbx_seq_one_letter_code
_entity_poly.pdbx_strand_id
1 'polypeptide(L)'
;MKKIIITTLLLCTAIVTAGCEKTYSVAEFKKDKKLMEEWNAKCGFAGTAKNCENLRLAQLELQKEYEANAEERIKRHNENMRKAKEEFFAEMEAEHKRRQAEIKKLKAEEKAKEQAEREAKERAEQNQNNN
;
A
#
# COMPACT_ATOMS: atom_id res chain seq x y z
N MET A 1 2.88 17.08 67.46
CA MET A 1 2.68 18.12 66.43
C MET A 1 3.79 18.21 65.38
N LYS A 2 5.09 18.14 65.71
CA LYS A 2 6.18 18.18 64.70
C LYS A 2 6.20 17.02 63.69
N LYS A 3 5.83 15.80 64.13
CA LYS A 3 5.85 14.60 63.27
C LYS A 3 4.85 14.66 62.11
N ILE A 4 3.65 15.20 62.36
CA ILE A 4 2.59 15.32 61.33
C ILE A 4 3.02 16.31 60.25
N ILE A 5 3.63 17.43 60.62
CA ILE A 5 4.09 18.45 59.66
C ILE A 5 5.17 17.89 58.72
N ILE A 6 6.12 17.11 59.26
CA ILE A 6 7.19 16.48 58.45
C ILE A 6 6.60 15.46 57.46
N THR A 7 5.63 14.64 57.90
CA THR A 7 4.99 13.67 57.00
C THR A 7 4.17 14.35 55.91
N THR A 8 3.50 15.47 56.20
CA THR A 8 2.73 16.21 55.19
C THR A 8 3.67 16.88 54.17
N LEU A 9 4.80 17.44 54.60
CA LEU A 9 5.81 18.03 53.71
C LEU A 9 6.43 17.01 52.75
N LEU A 10 6.73 15.80 53.24
CA LEU A 10 7.24 14.70 52.42
C LEU A 10 6.19 14.17 51.42
N LEU A 11 4.92 14.11 51.84
CA LEU A 11 3.84 13.76 50.91
C LEU A 11 3.67 14.81 49.80
N CYS A 12 3.73 16.10 50.15
CA CYS A 12 3.62 17.18 49.16
C CYS A 12 4.77 17.15 48.15
N THR A 13 6.00 16.85 48.57
CA THR A 13 7.13 16.70 47.64
C THR A 13 6.97 15.50 46.72
N ALA A 14 6.48 14.36 47.24
CA ALA A 14 6.18 13.18 46.44
C ALA A 14 5.03 13.40 45.42
N ILE A 15 4.01 14.17 45.80
CA ILE A 15 2.87 14.51 44.92
C ILE A 15 3.31 15.44 43.77
N VAL A 16 4.18 16.42 44.04
CA VAL A 16 4.71 17.33 43.01
C VAL A 16 5.55 16.56 41.97
N THR A 17 6.28 15.51 42.39
CA THR A 17 7.03 14.67 41.45
C THR A 17 6.15 13.73 40.61
N ALA A 18 4.99 13.31 41.13
CA ALA A 18 4.05 12.44 40.40
C ALA A 18 3.21 13.18 39.34
N GLY A 19 3.11 14.51 39.43
CA GLY A 19 2.44 15.37 38.45
C GLY A 19 3.35 15.96 37.36
N CYS A 20 4.65 15.67 37.39
CA CYS A 20 5.58 16.13 36.35
C CYS A 20 5.51 15.19 35.15
N GLU A 21 4.62 15.47 34.20
CA GLU A 21 4.64 14.80 32.91
C GLU A 21 6.02 14.94 32.27
N LYS A 22 6.64 13.82 31.88
CA LYS A 22 7.93 13.81 31.20
C LYS A 22 7.87 14.77 30.01
N THR A 23 8.83 15.69 29.92
CA THR A 23 9.00 16.52 28.72
C THR A 23 9.77 15.71 27.67
N TYR A 24 9.11 15.37 26.58
CA TYR A 24 9.69 14.66 25.43
C TYR A 24 10.33 15.64 24.46
N SER A 25 11.50 15.30 23.95
CA SER A 25 12.21 16.06 22.93
C SER A 25 11.58 15.87 21.54
N VAL A 26 11.87 16.81 20.63
CA VAL A 26 11.51 16.71 19.21
C VAL A 26 12.03 15.40 18.59
N ALA A 27 13.27 15.01 18.92
CA ALA A 27 13.88 13.79 18.41
C ALA A 27 13.19 12.50 18.90
N GLU A 28 12.70 12.48 20.16
CA GLU A 28 11.90 11.37 20.67
C GLU A 28 10.57 11.25 19.91
N PHE A 29 9.88 12.38 19.68
CA PHE A 29 8.64 12.39 18.90
C PHE A 29 8.84 11.90 17.47
N LYS A 30 9.91 12.31 16.77
CA LYS A 30 10.17 11.88 15.38
C LYS A 30 10.45 10.38 15.25
N LYS A 31 11.00 9.75 16.28
CA LYS A 31 11.38 8.33 16.27
C LYS A 31 10.25 7.40 16.67
N ASP A 32 9.39 7.84 17.60
CA ASP A 32 8.32 7.03 18.15
C ASP A 32 6.94 7.49 17.66
N LYS A 33 6.42 6.75 16.68
CA LYS A 33 5.10 7.00 16.10
C LYS A 33 3.97 6.87 17.13
N LYS A 34 4.07 5.92 18.06
CA LYS A 34 3.03 5.68 19.05
C LYS A 34 2.99 6.83 20.07
N LEU A 35 4.16 7.31 20.49
CA LEU A 35 4.27 8.51 21.33
C LEU A 35 3.67 9.73 20.62
N MET A 36 3.96 9.90 19.33
CA MET A 36 3.41 11.00 18.53
C MET A 36 1.87 10.94 18.46
N GLU A 37 1.29 9.76 18.22
CA GLU A 37 -0.17 9.55 18.16
C GLU A 37 -0.84 9.82 19.51
N GLU A 38 -0.27 9.31 20.61
CA GLU A 38 -0.79 9.52 21.96
C GLU A 38 -0.81 11.01 22.33
N TRP A 39 0.31 11.71 22.07
CA TRP A 39 0.40 13.13 22.36
C TRP A 39 -0.42 13.98 21.40
N ASN A 40 -0.63 13.56 20.15
CA ASN A 40 -1.59 14.20 19.25
C ASN A 40 -3.00 14.18 19.84
N ALA A 41 -3.44 13.04 20.37
CA ALA A 41 -4.74 12.92 21.01
C ALA A 41 -4.84 13.81 22.27
N LYS A 42 -3.76 13.86 23.07
CA LYS A 42 -3.71 14.69 24.30
C LYS A 42 -3.67 16.19 24.01
N CYS A 43 -2.89 16.61 23.02
CA CYS A 43 -2.72 18.01 22.67
C CYS A 43 -3.93 18.57 21.91
N GLY A 44 -4.63 17.74 21.14
CA GLY A 44 -5.71 18.19 20.26
C GLY A 44 -5.24 19.36 19.38
N PHE A 45 -6.14 20.30 19.10
CA PHE A 45 -5.79 21.49 18.31
C PHE A 45 -5.09 22.58 19.14
N ALA A 46 -5.52 22.77 20.39
CA ALA A 46 -5.19 23.95 21.20
C ALA A 46 -4.27 23.69 22.41
N GLY A 47 -3.75 22.46 22.59
CA GLY A 47 -2.86 22.15 23.71
C GLY A 47 -1.58 22.97 23.66
N THR A 48 -1.26 23.67 24.76
CA THR A 48 -0.10 24.58 24.88
C THR A 48 1.00 24.06 25.79
N ALA A 49 0.86 22.83 26.32
CA ALA A 49 1.92 22.21 27.11
C ALA A 49 3.21 22.08 26.29
N LYS A 50 4.38 22.06 26.96
CA LYS A 50 5.69 22.00 26.28
C LYS A 50 5.82 20.82 25.32
N ASN A 51 5.23 19.68 25.68
CA ASN A 51 5.18 18.50 24.82
C ASN A 51 4.36 18.72 23.55
N CYS A 52 3.30 19.54 23.60
CA CYS A 52 2.52 19.90 22.42
C CYS A 52 3.28 20.84 21.47
N GLU A 53 4.14 21.71 22.00
CA GLU A 53 5.06 22.50 21.16
C GLU A 53 6.09 21.59 20.48
N ASN A 54 6.75 20.72 21.25
CA ASN A 54 7.77 19.80 20.74
C ASN A 54 7.18 18.82 19.72
N LEU A 55 5.95 18.35 19.94
CA LEU A 55 5.19 17.53 19.00
C LEU A 55 4.96 18.25 17.67
N ARG A 56 4.46 19.49 17.71
CA ARG A 56 4.20 20.28 16.49
C ARG A 56 5.48 20.59 15.72
N LEU A 57 6.57 20.88 16.42
CA LEU A 57 7.89 21.06 15.80
C LEU A 57 8.37 19.77 15.14
N ALA A 58 8.22 18.62 15.80
CA ALA A 58 8.56 17.31 15.22
C ALA A 58 7.75 17.01 13.96
N GLN A 59 6.44 17.31 13.96
CA GLN A 59 5.58 17.15 12.79
C GLN A 59 6.01 18.06 11.63
N LEU A 60 6.32 19.33 11.92
CA LEU A 60 6.77 20.28 10.91
C LEU A 60 8.12 19.86 10.29
N GLU A 61 9.06 19.38 11.10
CA GLU A 61 10.33 18.84 10.59
C GLU A 61 10.12 17.61 9.71
N LEU A 62 9.29 16.66 10.13
CA LEU A 62 8.94 15.49 9.32
C LEU A 62 8.27 15.88 8.00
N GLN A 63 7.39 16.89 8.03
CA GLN A 63 6.76 17.40 6.82
C GLN A 63 7.79 18.00 5.87
N LYS A 64 8.72 18.81 6.37
CA LYS A 64 9.81 19.37 5.55
C LYS A 64 10.71 18.28 4.96
N GLU A 65 11.04 17.25 5.74
CA GLU A 65 11.80 16.09 5.25
C GLU A 65 11.03 15.33 4.15
N TYR A 66 9.71 15.18 4.30
CA TYR A 66 8.85 14.56 3.30
C TYR A 66 8.75 15.39 2.01
N GLU A 67 8.63 16.71 2.14
CA GLU A 67 8.59 17.66 1.03
C GLU A 67 9.94 17.73 0.30
N ALA A 68 11.05 17.77 1.03
CA ALA A 68 12.40 17.74 0.44
C ALA A 68 12.64 16.49 -0.41
N ASN A 69 12.04 15.37 -0.02
CA ASN A 69 12.12 14.10 -0.75
C ASN A 69 10.96 13.88 -1.75
N ALA A 70 10.12 14.88 -1.99
CA ALA A 70 8.94 14.73 -2.85
C ALA A 70 9.31 14.45 -4.30
N GLU A 71 10.29 15.15 -4.86
CA GLU A 71 10.72 14.96 -6.25
C GLU A 71 11.27 13.55 -6.49
N GLU A 72 12.12 13.05 -5.58
CA GLU A 72 12.67 11.70 -5.69
C GLU A 72 11.57 10.64 -5.61
N ARG A 73 10.60 10.84 -4.70
CA ARG A 73 9.43 9.96 -4.59
C ARG A 73 8.57 9.97 -5.84
N ILE A 74 8.32 11.13 -6.43
CA ILE A 74 7.56 11.27 -7.68
C ILE A 74 8.31 10.56 -8.81
N LYS A 75 9.62 10.77 -8.93
CA LYS A 75 10.46 10.09 -9.92
C LYS A 75 10.39 8.57 -9.77
N ARG A 76 10.55 8.06 -8.54
CA ARG A 76 10.46 6.62 -8.23
C ARG A 76 9.07 6.06 -8.55
N HIS A 77 8.02 6.78 -8.17
CA HIS A 77 6.65 6.37 -8.47
C HIS A 77 6.40 6.30 -9.98
N ASN A 78 6.79 7.32 -10.72
CA ASN A 78 6.64 7.37 -12.18
C ASN A 78 7.43 6.25 -12.86
N GLU A 79 8.64 5.95 -12.40
CA GLU A 79 9.44 4.84 -12.93
C GLU A 79 8.76 3.48 -12.69
N ASN A 80 8.24 3.25 -11.48
CA ASN A 80 7.52 2.02 -11.16
C ASN A 80 6.24 1.89 -12.01
N MET A 81 5.49 2.98 -12.18
CA MET A 81 4.30 3.00 -13.03
C MET A 81 4.63 2.74 -14.50
N ARG A 82 5.75 3.27 -14.99
CA ARG A 82 6.22 2.99 -16.35
C ARG A 82 6.54 1.50 -16.54
N LYS A 83 7.28 0.89 -15.61
CA LYS A 83 7.61 -0.54 -15.66
C LYS A 83 6.36 -1.42 -15.60
N ALA A 84 5.45 -1.14 -14.67
CA ALA A 84 4.19 -1.88 -14.55
C ALA A 84 3.34 -1.76 -15.83
N LYS A 85 3.32 -0.58 -16.45
CA LYS A 85 2.63 -0.36 -17.72
C LYS A 85 3.25 -1.19 -18.86
N GLU A 86 4.58 -1.21 -18.95
CA GLU A 86 5.32 -2.01 -19.96
C GLU A 86 5.07 -3.51 -19.79
N GLU A 87 5.13 -4.02 -18.56
CA GLU A 87 4.84 -5.43 -18.24
C GLU A 87 3.39 -5.79 -18.60
N PHE A 88 2.42 -4.94 -18.23
CA PHE A 88 1.01 -5.15 -18.55
C PHE A 88 0.78 -5.22 -20.07
N PHE A 89 1.37 -4.31 -20.85
CA PHE A 89 1.21 -4.36 -22.31
C PHE A 89 1.87 -5.58 -22.93
N ALA A 90 3.05 -5.99 -22.45
CA ALA A 90 3.72 -7.19 -22.93
C ALA A 90 2.88 -8.46 -22.64
N GLU A 91 2.29 -8.56 -21.44
CA GLU A 91 1.40 -9.66 -21.07
C GLU A 91 0.15 -9.70 -21.96
N MET A 92 -0.52 -8.56 -22.12
CA MET A 92 -1.71 -8.43 -22.97
C MET A 92 -1.41 -8.79 -24.43
N GLU A 93 -0.26 -8.36 -24.96
CA GLU A 93 0.14 -8.70 -26.33
C GLU A 93 0.41 -10.19 -26.50
N ALA A 94 1.12 -10.80 -25.54
CA ALA A 94 1.40 -12.23 -25.53
C ALA A 94 0.11 -13.05 -25.44
N GLU A 95 -0.83 -12.64 -24.58
CA GLU A 95 -2.14 -13.27 -24.45
C GLU A 95 -2.95 -13.13 -25.73
N HIS A 96 -2.99 -11.94 -26.33
CA HIS A 96 -3.72 -11.70 -27.57
C HIS A 96 -3.18 -12.59 -28.70
N LYS A 97 -1.85 -12.71 -28.83
CA LYS A 97 -1.21 -13.62 -29.78
C LYS A 97 -1.58 -15.08 -29.52
N ARG A 98 -1.61 -15.52 -28.26
CA ARG A 98 -2.05 -16.88 -27.88
C ARG A 98 -3.49 -17.14 -28.29
N ARG A 99 -4.42 -16.27 -27.91
CA ARG A 99 -5.85 -16.40 -28.28
C ARG A 99 -6.04 -16.40 -29.79
N GLN A 100 -5.33 -15.55 -30.52
CA GLN A 100 -5.38 -15.56 -31.99
C GLN A 100 -4.89 -16.89 -32.58
N ALA A 101 -3.80 -17.45 -32.05
CA ALA A 101 -3.28 -18.75 -32.51
C ALA A 101 -4.26 -19.89 -32.20
N GLU A 102 -4.88 -19.88 -31.03
CA GLU A 102 -5.90 -20.86 -30.63
C GLU A 102 -7.15 -20.78 -31.52
N ILE A 103 -7.67 -19.57 -31.76
CA ILE A 103 -8.80 -19.36 -32.69
C ILE A 103 -8.46 -19.88 -34.09
N LYS A 104 -7.23 -19.64 -34.57
CA LYS A 104 -6.79 -20.17 -35.88
C LYS A 104 -6.76 -21.69 -35.91
N LYS A 105 -6.28 -22.34 -34.84
CA LYS A 105 -6.28 -23.81 -34.73
C LYS A 105 -7.71 -24.37 -34.72
N LEU A 106 -8.60 -23.79 -33.92
CA LEU A 106 -10.00 -24.21 -33.84
C LEU A 106 -10.68 -24.10 -35.20
N LYS A 107 -10.50 -22.98 -35.91
CA LYS A 107 -11.04 -22.80 -37.26
C LYS A 107 -10.48 -23.79 -38.28
N ALA A 108 -9.21 -24.17 -38.15
CA ALA A 108 -8.60 -25.16 -39.04
C ALA A 108 -9.14 -26.57 -38.76
N GLU A 109 -9.31 -26.93 -37.49
CA GLU A 109 -9.88 -28.21 -37.07
C GLU A 109 -11.35 -28.34 -37.50
N GLU A 110 -12.14 -27.28 -37.33
CA GLU A 110 -13.53 -27.23 -37.78
C GLU A 110 -13.64 -27.44 -39.29
N LYS A 111 -12.83 -26.72 -40.08
CA LYS A 111 -12.77 -26.92 -41.54
C LYS A 111 -12.36 -28.33 -41.94
N ALA A 112 -11.39 -28.92 -41.24
CA ALA A 112 -10.95 -30.29 -41.50
C ALA A 112 -12.05 -31.31 -41.18
N LYS A 113 -12.81 -31.10 -40.09
CA LYS A 113 -13.97 -31.94 -39.74
C LYS A 113 -15.06 -31.83 -40.78
N GLU A 114 -15.44 -30.62 -41.19
CA GLU A 114 -16.44 -30.42 -42.25
C GLU A 114 -16.02 -31.07 -43.57
N GLN A 115 -14.74 -30.96 -43.94
CA GLN A 115 -14.23 -31.56 -45.16
C GLN A 115 -14.26 -33.09 -45.07
N ALA A 116 -13.81 -33.68 -43.96
CA ALA A 116 -13.88 -35.12 -43.75
C ALA A 116 -15.32 -35.65 -43.78
N GLU A 117 -16.28 -34.89 -43.22
CA GLU A 117 -17.70 -35.25 -43.25
C GLU A 117 -18.27 -35.19 -44.69
N ARG A 118 -17.91 -34.16 -45.47
CA ARG A 118 -18.29 -34.07 -46.89
C ARG A 118 -17.73 -35.24 -47.69
N GLU A 119 -16.43 -35.54 -47.55
CA GLU A 119 -15.79 -36.66 -48.25
C GLU A 119 -16.40 -38.02 -47.83
N ALA A 120 -16.76 -38.19 -46.56
CA ALA A 120 -17.42 -39.41 -46.09
C ALA A 120 -18.82 -39.58 -46.68
N LYS A 121 -19.60 -38.49 -46.78
CA LYS A 121 -20.93 -38.49 -47.43
C LYS A 121 -20.82 -38.82 -48.91
N GLU A 122 -19.92 -38.16 -49.64
CA GLU A 122 -19.69 -38.41 -51.07
C GLU A 122 -19.27 -39.86 -51.34
N ARG A 123 -18.37 -40.43 -50.51
CA ARG A 123 -17.99 -41.85 -50.61
C ARG A 123 -19.16 -42.80 -50.32
N ALA A 124 -20.02 -42.47 -49.36
CA ALA A 124 -21.20 -43.28 -49.06
C ALA A 124 -22.20 -43.28 -50.23
N GLU A 125 -22.43 -42.11 -50.85
CA GLU A 125 -23.31 -41.96 -52.02
C GLU A 125 -22.76 -42.70 -53.25
N GLN A 126 -21.46 -42.60 -53.53
CA GLN A 126 -20.82 -43.32 -54.64
C GLN A 126 -20.92 -44.84 -54.48
N ASN A 127 -20.78 -45.35 -53.25
CA ASN A 127 -20.90 -46.79 -52.98
C ASN A 127 -22.35 -47.29 -53.10
N GLN A 128 -23.35 -46.44 -52.84
CA GLN A 128 -24.78 -46.80 -53.02
C GLN A 128 -25.20 -46.82 -54.49
N ASN A 129 -24.62 -45.96 -55.34
CA ASN A 129 -24.96 -45.89 -56.77
C ASN A 129 -24.26 -46.98 -57.62
N ASN A 130 -23.26 -47.67 -57.06
CA ASN A 130 -22.49 -48.72 -57.74
C ASN A 130 -22.94 -50.16 -57.38
N ASN A 131 -24.07 -50.31 -56.68
CA ASN A 131 -24.63 -51.58 -56.21
C ASN A 131 -26.09 -51.72 -56.65
#